data_AF-A0A1I4PUD3-F1
#
_entry.id   AF-A0A1I4PUD3-F1
#
_cell.length_a   1.000
_cell.length_b   1.000
_cell.length_c   1.000
_cell.angle_alpha   90.00
_cell.angle_beta   90.00
_cell.angle_gamma   90.00
#
_symmetry.space_group_name_H-M   'P 1'
#
loop_
_entity.id
_entity.type
_entity.pdbx_description
1 polymer ?
#
loop_
_entity_poly.entity_id
_entity_poly.type
_entity_poly.pdbx_seq_one_letter_code
_entity_poly.pdbx_strand_id
1 'polypeptide(L)'
;MRPSAALLFCPPLALCLLAACSEAPPPAPPYPSISAGCAQWQDSASLAVADSIHLNVAAPRTLEDGGIELVLAYFLPANSRADLERTGFELTVPHGAAIASGRIGQVERLIPPVGKDGPIVLPGLPPRLLGEAYGADVIYRFPLRFAGPLPERFDLTPPAMTVGGVRYPMRTLTLRRFAQRGAFGLCS
;
A
#
# COMPACT_ATOMS: atom_id res chain seq x y z
N MET A 1 -17.28 -65.42 -51.03
CA MET A 1 -17.88 -66.28 -49.99
C MET A 1 -17.57 -65.67 -48.63
N ARG A 2 -18.60 -65.39 -47.82
CA ARG A 2 -18.49 -65.08 -46.36
C ARG A 2 -18.06 -66.37 -45.61
N PRO A 3 -17.39 -66.30 -44.45
CA PRO A 3 -18.05 -66.07 -43.14
C PRO A 3 -17.29 -65.10 -42.20
N SER A 4 -17.99 -64.25 -41.43
CA SER A 4 -18.38 -64.42 -40.00
C SER A 4 -17.19 -64.26 -39.04
N ALA A 5 -17.07 -63.11 -38.35
CA ALA A 5 -17.71 -62.76 -37.06
C ALA A 5 -17.00 -63.38 -35.85
N ALA A 6 -16.42 -62.53 -34.97
CA ALA A 6 -16.61 -62.60 -33.51
C ALA A 6 -15.87 -61.45 -32.80
N LEU A 7 -16.60 -60.82 -31.89
CA LEU A 7 -16.26 -59.75 -30.95
C LEU A 7 -15.19 -60.16 -29.91
N LEU A 8 -14.41 -59.20 -29.41
CA LEU A 8 -13.96 -59.09 -28.00
C LEU A 8 -13.33 -57.68 -27.80
N PHE A 9 -14.04 -56.68 -27.24
CA PHE A 9 -14.30 -56.36 -25.83
C PHE A 9 -13.25 -55.43 -25.17
N CYS A 10 -13.71 -54.22 -24.78
CA CYS A 10 -13.23 -53.28 -23.74
C CYS A 10 -11.88 -52.54 -23.88
N PRO A 11 -11.74 -51.31 -23.32
CA PRO A 11 -12.69 -50.19 -23.21
C PRO A 11 -12.06 -48.81 -23.58
N PRO A 12 -12.86 -47.72 -23.65
CA PRO A 12 -12.44 -46.41 -24.16
C PRO A 12 -12.04 -45.47 -23.01
N LEU A 13 -10.76 -45.17 -22.83
CA LEU A 13 -10.29 -44.25 -21.78
C LEU A 13 -8.99 -43.55 -22.20
N ALA A 14 -9.09 -42.61 -23.15
CA ALA A 14 -7.96 -41.73 -23.50
C ALA A 14 -8.43 -40.38 -24.03
N LEU A 15 -9.43 -39.78 -23.37
CA LEU A 15 -9.99 -38.48 -23.73
C LEU A 15 -10.18 -37.63 -22.47
N CYS A 16 -9.09 -37.37 -21.73
CA CYS A 16 -9.03 -36.43 -20.61
C CYS A 16 -7.60 -35.88 -20.41
N LEU A 17 -6.99 -35.33 -21.47
CA LEU A 17 -5.74 -34.55 -21.37
C LEU A 17 -5.96 -33.07 -21.73
N LEU A 18 -7.14 -32.55 -21.39
CA LEU A 18 -7.31 -31.12 -21.14
C LEU A 18 -7.23 -30.92 -19.63
N ALA A 19 -6.02 -31.09 -19.08
CA ALA A 19 -5.66 -30.41 -17.85
C ALA A 19 -5.68 -28.92 -18.19
N ALA A 20 -6.87 -28.32 -18.10
CA ALA A 20 -6.99 -26.91 -17.81
C ALA A 20 -6.28 -26.72 -16.46
N CYS A 21 -4.97 -26.45 -16.51
CA CYS A 21 -4.27 -25.69 -15.49
C CYS A 21 -4.90 -24.30 -15.50
N SER A 22 -6.12 -24.23 -14.97
CA SER A 22 -6.69 -23.02 -14.41
C SER A 22 -5.83 -22.74 -13.20
N GLU A 23 -4.69 -22.08 -13.41
CA GLU A 23 -4.09 -21.27 -12.36
C GLU A 23 -5.24 -20.41 -11.84
N ALA A 24 -5.66 -20.70 -10.61
CA ALA A 24 -6.60 -19.84 -9.92
C ALA A 24 -6.04 -18.42 -10.04
N PRO A 25 -6.85 -17.43 -10.45
CA PRO A 25 -6.40 -16.04 -10.43
C PRO A 25 -5.76 -15.79 -9.07
N PRO A 26 -4.56 -15.19 -9.00
CA PRO A 26 -4.01 -14.82 -7.71
C PRO A 26 -5.10 -14.07 -6.95
N PRO A 27 -5.30 -14.35 -5.65
CA PRO A 27 -6.34 -13.69 -4.89
C PRO A 27 -6.20 -12.19 -5.14
N ALA A 28 -7.29 -11.58 -5.59
CA ALA A 28 -7.32 -10.14 -5.85
C ALA A 28 -6.67 -9.45 -4.64
N PRO A 29 -5.77 -8.47 -4.86
CA PRO A 29 -5.12 -7.77 -3.76
C PRO A 29 -6.23 -7.39 -2.77
N PRO A 30 -6.08 -7.73 -1.47
CA PRO A 30 -7.22 -7.79 -0.54
C PRO A 30 -7.95 -6.46 -0.36
N TYR A 31 -7.43 -5.38 -0.94
CA TYR A 31 -8.06 -4.09 -0.92
C TYR A 31 -7.89 -3.37 -2.26
N PRO A 32 -8.99 -3.16 -3.03
CA PRO A 32 -8.93 -2.43 -4.28
C PRO A 32 -8.37 -1.02 -4.06
N SER A 33 -7.63 -0.53 -5.06
CA SER A 33 -7.26 0.88 -5.23
C SER A 33 -8.47 1.75 -4.90
N ILE A 34 -8.27 2.83 -4.16
CA ILE A 34 -9.36 3.73 -3.80
C ILE A 34 -9.91 4.33 -5.11
N SER A 35 -11.04 3.74 -5.52
CA SER A 35 -11.88 3.90 -6.70
C SER A 35 -11.26 3.92 -8.11
N ALA A 36 -11.92 3.18 -9.01
CA ALA A 36 -11.63 3.21 -10.44
C ALA A 36 -11.86 4.60 -11.06
N GLY A 37 -12.72 5.42 -10.44
CA GLY A 37 -13.06 6.77 -10.91
C GLY A 37 -12.09 7.86 -10.46
N CYS A 38 -11.47 7.71 -9.28
CA CYS A 38 -10.59 8.69 -8.66
C CYS A 38 -11.11 10.12 -8.89
N ALA A 39 -12.40 10.37 -8.65
CA ALA A 39 -13.09 11.57 -9.14
C ALA A 39 -13.29 12.60 -8.04
N GLN A 40 -13.39 12.12 -6.80
CA GLN A 40 -13.71 12.93 -5.64
C GLN A 40 -12.46 13.21 -4.83
N TRP A 41 -12.34 14.44 -4.34
CA TRP A 41 -11.27 14.85 -3.44
C TRP A 41 -11.49 14.21 -2.07
N GLN A 42 -10.41 13.69 -1.48
CA GLN A 42 -10.38 13.25 -0.09
C GLN A 42 -9.35 14.06 0.70
N ASP A 43 -9.78 14.60 1.85
CA ASP A 43 -8.88 15.33 2.76
C ASP A 43 -7.92 14.39 3.48
N SER A 44 -8.33 13.14 3.70
CA SER A 44 -7.48 12.11 4.30
C SER A 44 -7.95 10.71 3.91
N ALA A 45 -7.08 9.73 4.09
CA ALA A 45 -7.37 8.31 4.01
C ALA A 45 -6.85 7.62 5.28
N SER A 46 -7.63 6.68 5.80
CA SER A 46 -7.22 5.76 6.86
C SER A 46 -7.22 4.33 6.33
N LEU A 47 -6.10 3.63 6.51
CA LEU A 47 -5.89 2.28 6.01
C LEU A 47 -5.54 1.37 7.18
N ALA A 48 -6.34 0.33 7.40
CA ALA A 48 -5.95 -0.75 8.29
C ALA A 48 -4.76 -1.52 7.68
N VAL A 49 -3.73 -1.76 8.48
CA VAL A 49 -2.56 -2.55 8.09
C VAL A 49 -2.68 -3.96 8.68
N ALA A 50 -2.90 -4.03 9.99
CA ALA A 50 -3.23 -5.24 10.75
C ALA A 50 -4.36 -4.88 11.74
N ASP A 51 -4.90 -5.86 12.47
CA ASP A 51 -6.11 -5.72 13.31
C ASP A 51 -6.10 -4.55 14.31
N SER A 52 -4.94 -3.93 14.56
CA SER A 52 -4.80 -2.79 15.45
C SER A 52 -3.81 -1.70 14.99
N ILE A 53 -3.10 -1.90 13.88
CA ILE A 53 -2.17 -0.91 13.31
C ILE A 53 -2.85 -0.23 12.13
N HIS A 54 -2.85 1.10 12.13
CA HIS A 54 -3.45 1.89 11.07
C HIS A 54 -2.49 2.93 10.50
N LEU A 55 -2.61 3.17 9.20
CA LEU A 55 -1.92 4.22 8.48
C LEU A 55 -2.93 5.32 8.13
N ASN A 56 -2.67 6.53 8.61
CA ASN A 56 -3.39 7.73 8.20
C ASN A 56 -2.54 8.56 7.25
N VAL A 57 -3.17 9.07 6.20
CA VAL A 57 -2.53 9.93 5.21
C VAL A 57 -3.44 11.12 4.97
N ALA A 58 -2.92 12.33 5.14
CA ALA A 58 -3.62 13.55 4.77
C ALA A 58 -3.37 13.90 3.30
N ALA A 59 -4.22 14.76 2.73
CA ALA A 59 -3.98 15.31 1.40
C ALA A 59 -2.58 15.95 1.30
N PRO A 60 -1.85 15.72 0.20
CA PRO A 60 -0.51 16.26 0.04
C PRO A 60 -0.54 17.79 -0.10
N ARG A 61 0.56 18.43 0.29
CA ARG A 61 0.86 19.79 -0.12
C ARG A 61 1.51 19.78 -1.50
N THR A 62 0.97 20.56 -2.43
CA THR A 62 1.63 20.77 -3.74
C THR A 62 2.78 21.75 -3.59
N LEU A 63 3.90 21.45 -4.22
CA LEU A 63 5.12 22.25 -4.15
C LEU A 63 5.25 23.14 -5.40
N GLU A 64 6.07 24.19 -5.29
CA GLU A 64 6.30 25.16 -6.39
C GLU A 64 6.94 24.51 -7.63
N ASP A 65 7.73 23.45 -7.44
CA ASP A 65 8.37 22.67 -8.51
C ASP A 65 7.39 21.70 -9.22
N GLY A 66 6.10 21.72 -8.86
CA GLY A 66 5.10 20.79 -9.36
C GLY A 66 5.15 19.41 -8.71
N GLY A 67 5.95 19.24 -7.65
CA GLY A 67 6.02 18.05 -6.82
C GLY A 67 4.99 18.05 -5.68
N ILE A 68 5.16 17.10 -4.75
CA ILE A 68 4.33 17.01 -3.55
C ILE A 68 5.13 16.73 -2.28
N GLU A 69 4.57 17.14 -1.15
CA GLU A 69 4.94 16.66 0.16
C GLU A 69 3.72 16.05 0.86
N LEU A 70 3.86 14.84 1.40
CA LEU A 70 2.81 14.17 2.17
C LEU A 70 3.38 13.52 3.42
N VAL A 71 2.54 13.24 4.40
CA VAL A 71 2.94 12.57 5.63
C VAL A 71 2.19 11.26 5.77
N LEU A 72 2.93 10.17 5.88
CA LEU A 72 2.39 8.87 6.29
C LEU A 72 2.47 8.78 7.82
N ALA A 73 1.32 8.73 8.49
CA ALA A 73 1.25 8.61 9.95
C ALA A 73 0.81 7.19 10.35
N TYR A 74 1.75 6.40 10.88
CA TYR A 74 1.49 5.06 11.39
C TYR A 74 1.16 5.12 12.86
N PHE A 75 0.06 4.51 13.25
CA PHE A 75 -0.40 4.44 14.64
C PHE A 75 -0.21 3.01 15.12
N LEU A 76 0.58 2.87 16.17
CA LEU A 76 0.99 1.62 16.76
C LEU A 76 0.44 1.51 18.17
N PRO A 77 -0.41 0.53 18.47
CA PRO A 77 -0.92 0.34 19.82
C PRO A 77 0.17 -0.15 20.76
N ALA A 78 -0.11 -0.09 22.06
CA ALA A 78 0.79 -0.62 23.08
C ALA A 78 1.12 -2.10 22.82
N ASN A 79 2.35 -2.50 23.13
CA ASN A 79 2.92 -3.83 22.90
C ASN A 79 2.93 -4.30 21.44
N SER A 80 2.76 -3.39 20.48
CA SER A 80 2.87 -3.72 19.07
C SER A 80 4.28 -3.53 18.53
N ARG A 81 4.57 -4.31 17.48
CA ARG A 81 5.80 -4.21 16.71
C ARG A 81 5.45 -4.44 15.24
N ALA A 82 5.97 -3.57 14.39
CA ALA A 82 5.87 -3.72 12.95
C ALA A 82 7.22 -3.47 12.28
N ASP A 83 7.64 -4.38 11.42
CA ASP A 83 8.88 -4.27 10.65
C ASP A 83 8.52 -3.79 9.22
N LEU A 84 9.18 -2.72 8.76
CA LEU A 84 9.07 -2.26 7.37
C LEU A 84 9.95 -3.13 6.48
N GLU A 85 9.40 -3.67 5.40
CA GLU A 85 10.17 -4.56 4.53
C GLU A 85 11.16 -3.84 3.61
N ARG A 86 10.90 -2.57 3.32
CA ARG A 86 11.82 -1.69 2.59
C ARG A 86 11.73 -0.28 3.13
N THR A 87 12.79 0.48 2.93
CA THR A 87 12.91 1.87 3.37
C THR A 87 12.65 2.90 2.27
N GLY A 88 12.42 2.44 1.03
CA GLY A 88 12.12 3.29 -0.13
C GLY A 88 10.63 3.50 -0.38
N PHE A 89 10.28 4.70 -0.82
CA PHE A 89 8.93 5.07 -1.27
C PHE A 89 9.02 5.54 -2.72
N GLU A 90 8.08 5.09 -3.54
CA GLU A 90 8.06 5.39 -4.97
C GLU A 90 6.65 5.80 -5.36
N LEU A 91 6.57 6.81 -6.23
CA LEU A 91 5.37 7.06 -7.00
C LEU A 91 5.45 6.22 -8.27
N THR A 92 4.32 5.67 -8.69
CA THR A 92 4.20 4.93 -9.94
C THR A 92 3.13 5.54 -10.81
N VAL A 93 3.19 5.28 -12.12
CA VAL A 93 1.99 5.36 -12.95
C VAL A 93 0.95 4.38 -12.36
N PRO A 94 -0.36 4.66 -12.44
CA PRO A 94 -1.36 3.71 -11.95
C PRO A 94 -1.15 2.31 -12.56
N HIS A 95 -0.94 1.31 -11.71
CA HIS A 95 -0.58 -0.06 -12.09
C HIS A 95 0.65 -0.20 -13.02
N GLY A 96 1.56 0.77 -13.00
CA GLY A 96 2.69 0.85 -13.93
C GLY A 96 4.05 1.03 -13.26
N ALA A 97 5.03 1.51 -14.04
CA ALA A 97 6.40 1.69 -13.59
C ALA A 97 6.54 2.87 -12.61
N ALA A 98 7.62 2.85 -11.82
CA ALA A 98 8.01 3.95 -10.96
C ALA A 98 8.36 5.20 -11.78
N ILE A 99 7.91 6.37 -11.30
CA ILE A 99 8.09 7.67 -11.94
C ILE A 99 8.88 8.65 -11.07
N ALA A 100 8.87 8.47 -9.76
CA ALA A 100 9.61 9.32 -8.83
C ALA A 100 9.94 8.56 -7.54
N SER A 101 11.13 8.79 -7.00
CA SER A 101 11.53 8.28 -5.68
C SER A 101 11.33 9.35 -4.62
N GLY A 102 10.78 8.94 -3.48
CA GLY A 102 10.50 9.81 -2.34
C GLY A 102 11.75 10.06 -1.53
N ARG A 103 11.99 11.33 -1.17
CA ARG A 103 12.94 11.71 -0.13
C ARG A 103 12.21 11.77 1.20
N ILE A 104 12.72 11.02 2.17
CA ILE A 104 12.18 11.00 3.53
C ILE A 104 12.74 12.22 4.26
N GLY A 105 11.85 12.99 4.88
CA GLY A 105 12.22 14.09 5.77
C GLY A 105 12.64 13.59 7.16
N GLN A 106 12.57 14.49 8.14
CA GLN A 106 12.78 14.11 9.53
C GLN A 106 11.61 13.26 10.00
N VAL A 107 11.89 11.99 10.35
CA VAL A 107 10.89 11.09 10.90
C VAL A 107 10.60 11.50 12.34
N GLU A 108 9.33 11.60 12.68
CA GLU A 108 8.89 11.96 14.03
C GLU A 108 8.22 10.78 14.70
N ARG A 109 8.47 10.63 16.00
CA ARG A 109 7.78 9.70 16.89
C ARG A 109 7.05 10.49 17.97
N LEU A 110 5.76 10.23 18.12
CA LEU A 110 4.87 10.93 19.05
C LEU A 110 4.12 9.94 19.92
N ILE A 111 3.84 10.35 21.15
CA ILE A 111 2.96 9.63 22.08
C ILE A 111 1.95 10.65 22.60
N PRO A 112 0.68 10.58 22.19
CA PRO A 112 -0.33 11.48 22.69
C PRO A 112 -0.61 11.26 24.19
N PRO A 113 -0.91 12.32 24.96
CA PRO A 113 -0.87 13.72 24.56
C PRO A 113 0.57 14.21 24.38
N VAL A 114 0.83 14.94 23.29
CA VAL A 114 2.16 15.50 23.02
C VAL A 114 2.42 16.62 24.04
N GLY A 115 3.32 16.37 24.97
CA GLY A 115 3.73 17.34 25.99
C GLY A 115 4.59 18.49 25.42
N LYS A 116 5.11 19.34 26.31
CA LYS A 116 5.95 20.49 25.94
C LYS A 116 7.22 20.10 25.17
N ASP A 117 7.69 18.86 25.33
CA ASP A 117 8.90 18.36 24.70
C ASP A 117 8.70 18.03 23.20
N GLY A 118 7.46 18.04 22.71
CA GLY A 118 7.15 17.86 21.30
C GLY A 118 7.42 16.44 20.78
N PRO A 119 7.42 16.26 19.44
CA PRO A 119 7.78 14.99 18.81
C PRO A 119 9.26 14.67 18.98
N ILE A 120 9.59 13.38 19.14
CA ILE A 120 10.97 12.90 19.08
C ILE A 120 11.36 12.77 17.61
N VAL A 121 12.37 13.54 17.18
CA VAL A 121 12.93 13.42 15.83
C VAL A 121 13.91 12.25 15.78
N LEU A 122 13.70 11.33 14.85
CA LEU A 122 14.57 10.19 14.62
C LEU A 122 15.66 10.52 13.61
N PRO A 123 16.87 9.93 13.74
CA PRO A 123 18.00 10.20 12.82
C PRO A 123 17.79 9.65 11.40
N GLY A 124 16.72 8.89 11.16
CA GLY A 124 16.36 8.32 9.87
C GLY A 124 15.11 7.46 9.96
N LEU A 125 14.77 6.77 8.88
CA LEU A 125 13.65 5.82 8.88
C LEU A 125 14.03 4.56 9.66
N PRO A 126 13.36 4.27 10.79
CA PRO A 126 13.62 3.04 11.53
C PRO A 126 13.10 1.84 10.73
N PRO A 127 13.87 0.74 10.62
CA PRO A 127 13.38 -0.49 9.98
C PRO A 127 12.27 -1.17 10.79
N ARG A 128 12.14 -0.82 12.08
CA ARG A 128 11.17 -1.36 13.01
C ARG A 128 10.45 -0.25 13.75
N LEU A 129 9.14 -0.31 13.76
CA LEU A 129 8.26 0.55 14.53
C LEU A 129 7.84 -0.18 15.79
N LEU A 130 7.93 0.50 16.93
CA LEU A 130 7.60 -0.04 18.25
C LEU A 130 6.53 0.83 18.91
N GLY A 131 5.47 0.17 19.38
CA GLY A 131 4.55 0.74 20.35
C GLY A 131 5.19 0.89 21.73
N GLU A 132 4.53 1.61 22.63
CA GLU A 132 4.91 1.66 24.05
C GLU A 132 4.60 0.34 24.76
N ALA A 133 5.24 0.08 25.89
CA ALA A 133 4.90 -1.09 26.70
C ALA A 133 3.46 -1.04 27.25
N TYR A 134 2.98 0.16 27.58
CA TYR A 134 1.62 0.37 28.11
C TYR A 134 1.11 1.74 27.68
N GLY A 135 -0.22 1.90 27.64
CA GLY A 135 -0.85 3.22 27.46
C GLY A 135 -1.21 3.54 26.01
N ALA A 136 -0.95 4.78 25.60
CA ALA A 136 -1.42 5.35 24.35
C ALA A 136 -0.68 4.80 23.12
N ASP A 137 -1.33 4.92 21.96
CA ASP A 137 -0.72 4.60 20.67
C ASP A 137 0.50 5.49 20.40
N VAL A 138 1.55 4.88 19.84
CA VAL A 138 2.69 5.60 19.30
C VAL A 138 2.40 5.97 17.86
N ILE A 139 2.61 7.23 17.51
CA ILE A 139 2.45 7.73 16.15
C ILE A 139 3.83 7.94 15.55
N TYR A 140 4.12 7.27 14.44
CA TYR A 140 5.29 7.54 13.61
C TYR A 140 4.86 8.33 12.38
N ARG A 141 5.40 9.54 12.19
CA ARG A 141 5.12 10.38 11.02
C ARG A 141 6.31 10.34 10.09
N PHE A 142 6.08 9.93 8.85
CA PHE A 142 7.08 9.91 7.78
C PHE A 142 6.72 11.00 6.75
N PRO A 143 7.33 12.19 6.85
CA PRO A 143 7.24 13.18 5.79
C PRO A 143 7.96 12.64 4.55
N LEU A 144 7.26 12.60 3.43
CA LEU A 144 7.78 12.19 2.13
C LEU A 144 7.68 13.37 1.17
N ARG A 145 8.79 13.69 0.51
CA ARG A 145 8.86 14.69 -0.54
C ARG A 145 9.19 14.03 -1.87
N PHE A 146 8.37 14.33 -2.88
CA PHE A 146 8.59 13.92 -4.26
C PHE A 146 8.79 15.18 -5.09
N ALA A 147 9.92 15.26 -5.80
CA ALA A 147 10.21 16.40 -6.67
C ALA A 147 9.33 16.35 -7.92
N GLY A 148 8.96 17.52 -8.42
CA GLY A 148 8.19 17.65 -9.65
C GLY A 148 9.03 17.74 -10.92
N PRO A 149 8.37 17.86 -12.09
CA PRO A 149 6.91 17.85 -12.26
C PRO A 149 6.32 16.42 -12.18
N LEU A 150 5.13 16.29 -11.58
CA LEU A 150 4.40 15.02 -11.49
C LEU A 150 3.24 14.95 -12.50
N PRO A 151 2.87 13.75 -12.99
CA PRO A 151 1.75 13.57 -13.90
C PRO A 151 0.41 13.86 -13.22
N GLU A 152 -0.65 14.00 -14.01
CA GLU A 152 -1.99 14.32 -13.50
C GLU A 152 -2.53 13.28 -12.52
N ARG A 153 -2.15 12.01 -12.67
CA ARG A 153 -2.54 10.90 -11.80
C ARG A 153 -1.34 9.97 -11.57
N PHE A 154 -1.16 9.56 -10.33
CA PHE A 154 -0.11 8.61 -9.92
C PHE A 154 -0.52 7.88 -8.64
N ASP A 155 0.19 6.80 -8.36
CA ASP A 155 -0.06 5.92 -7.24
C ASP A 155 1.11 5.94 -6.26
N LEU A 156 0.80 5.80 -4.98
CA LEU A 156 1.77 5.55 -3.91
C LEU A 156 1.35 4.29 -3.16
N THR A 157 2.20 3.26 -3.20
CA THR A 157 2.05 2.07 -2.35
C THR A 157 3.13 2.08 -1.27
N PRO A 158 2.76 2.28 0.01
CA PRO A 158 3.71 2.18 1.10
C PRO A 158 4.34 0.77 1.17
N PRO A 159 5.55 0.63 1.74
CA PRO A 159 6.18 -0.66 1.98
C PRO A 159 5.27 -1.61 2.75
N ALA A 160 5.20 -2.88 2.33
CA ALA A 160 4.58 -3.93 3.13
C ALA A 160 5.20 -3.97 4.53
N MET A 161 4.40 -4.41 5.49
CA MET A 161 4.80 -4.50 6.89
C MET A 161 4.70 -5.94 7.38
N THR A 162 5.65 -6.36 8.22
CA THR A 162 5.55 -7.62 8.96
C THR A 162 5.17 -7.33 10.41
N VAL A 163 4.06 -7.91 10.88
CA VAL A 163 3.55 -7.74 12.25
C VAL A 163 3.37 -9.14 12.85
N GLY A 164 4.03 -9.41 13.98
CA GLY A 164 3.96 -10.73 14.62
C GLY A 164 4.44 -11.89 13.73
N GLY A 165 5.31 -11.63 12.74
CA GLY A 165 5.77 -12.61 11.76
C GLY A 165 4.83 -12.83 10.57
N VAL A 166 3.69 -12.13 10.51
CA VAL A 166 2.76 -12.17 9.38
C VAL A 166 2.97 -10.95 8.49
N ARG A 167 3.02 -11.17 7.17
CA ARG A 167 3.17 -10.13 6.16
C ARG A 167 1.82 -9.50 5.83
N TYR A 168 1.75 -8.17 5.87
CA TYR A 168 0.60 -7.36 5.51
C TYR A 168 0.94 -6.47 4.30
N PRO A 169 0.39 -6.74 3.11
CA PRO A 169 0.55 -5.86 1.96
C PRO A 169 -0.20 -4.54 2.19
N MET A 170 0.42 -3.42 1.83
CA MET A 170 -0.20 -2.11 1.97
C MET A 170 -1.12 -1.79 0.80
N ARG A 171 -2.14 -0.99 1.09
CA ARG A 171 -3.05 -0.47 0.06
C ARG A 171 -2.37 0.63 -0.76
N THR A 172 -2.65 0.62 -2.06
CA THR A 172 -2.26 1.71 -2.95
C THR A 172 -3.15 2.93 -2.72
N LEU A 173 -2.50 4.07 -2.53
CA LEU A 173 -3.12 5.39 -2.49
C LEU A 173 -3.03 5.99 -3.88
N THR A 174 -4.18 6.28 -4.48
CA THR A 174 -4.24 6.99 -5.76
C THR A 174 -4.28 8.48 -5.48
N LEU A 175 -3.42 9.24 -6.15
CA LEU A 175 -3.38 10.69 -6.10
C LEU A 175 -3.62 11.28 -7.49
N ARG A 176 -4.26 12.44 -7.53
CA ARG A 176 -4.41 13.19 -8.77
C ARG A 176 -4.38 14.69 -8.56
N ARG A 177 -4.15 15.43 -9.63
CA ARG A 177 -4.32 16.87 -9.66
C ARG A 177 -5.80 17.23 -9.80
N PHE A 178 -6.29 18.10 -8.93
CA PHE A 178 -7.64 18.63 -8.99
C PHE A 178 -7.60 20.06 -9.49
N ALA A 179 -7.97 20.27 -10.75
CA ALA A 179 -7.91 21.58 -11.40
C ALA A 179 -8.69 22.66 -10.63
N GLN A 180 -9.84 22.32 -10.04
CA GLN A 180 -10.66 23.28 -9.27
C GLN A 180 -9.96 23.78 -7.99
N ARG A 181 -8.97 23.03 -7.49
CA ARG A 181 -8.20 23.36 -6.27
C ARG A 181 -6.75 23.77 -6.57
N GLY A 182 -6.30 23.63 -7.83
CA GLY A 182 -4.92 23.87 -8.22
C GLY A 182 -3.89 22.95 -7.53
N ALA A 183 -4.32 21.84 -6.93
CA ALA A 183 -3.51 21.02 -6.03
C ALA A 183 -3.67 19.52 -6.30
N PHE A 184 -2.67 18.74 -5.89
CA PHE A 184 -2.78 17.28 -5.78
C PHE A 184 -3.59 16.88 -4.55
N GLY A 185 -4.36 15.81 -4.67
CA GLY A 185 -5.20 15.26 -3.60
C GLY A 185 -5.25 13.75 -3.63
N LEU A 186 -5.59 13.15 -2.49
CA LEU A 186 -6.07 11.78 -2.44
C LEU A 186 -7.43 11.71 -3.15
N CYS A 187 -7.73 10.59 -3.80
CA CYS A 187 -9.00 10.44 -4.50
C CYS A 187 -9.74 9.16 -4.14
N SER A 188 -11.08 9.25 -4.23
CA SER A 188 -12.03 8.14 -4.22
C SER A 188 -13.10 8.31 -5.28
#